data_AF-A0A1M7PHT4-F1
#
_entry.id   AF-A0A1M7PHT4-F1
#
_cell.length_a   1.000
_cell.length_b   1.000
_cell.length_c   1.000
_cell.angle_alpha   90.00
_cell.angle_beta   90.00
_cell.angle_gamma   90.00
#
_symmetry.space_group_name_H-M   'P 1'
#
loop_
_entity.id
_entity.type
_entity.pdbx_description
1 polymer ?
#
loop_
_entity_poly.entity_id
_entity_poly.type
_entity_poly.pdbx_seq_one_letter_code
_entity_poly.pdbx_strand_id
1 'polypeptide(L)'
;MNAFTIDHNNSQITVTPLGKCLFKVEIPGKKLLLLLKQDNEGADHWFEDGTDNETTETRAIGTAIDNYMAKYDSLPMPDPYY
;
A
#
# COMPACT_ATOMS: atom_id res chain seq x y z
N MET A 1 6.14 11.96 3.49
CA MET A 1 6.07 11.12 2.28
C MET A 1 4.95 11.65 1.41
N ASN A 2 5.15 11.69 0.10
CA ASN A 2 4.12 12.14 -0.85
C ASN A 2 3.18 10.99 -1.19
N ALA A 3 1.94 11.32 -1.55
CA ALA A 3 1.03 10.34 -2.13
C ALA A 3 1.57 9.87 -3.49
N PHE A 4 1.30 8.61 -3.83
CA PHE A 4 1.68 8.00 -5.10
C PHE A 4 0.50 7.23 -5.69
N THR A 5 0.58 6.87 -6.96
CA THR A 5 -0.44 6.07 -7.63
C THR A 5 0.09 4.68 -7.95
N ILE A 6 -0.78 3.68 -7.83
CA ILE A 6 -0.49 2.29 -8.22
C ILE A 6 -1.61 1.79 -9.13
N ASP A 7 -1.27 0.85 -10.01
CA ASP A 7 -2.24 0.15 -10.83
C ASP A 7 -2.89 -1.01 -10.04
N HIS A 8 -4.22 -1.03 -10.03
CA HIS A 8 -5.02 -2.06 -9.38
C HIS A 8 -6.33 -2.27 -10.16
N ASN A 9 -6.63 -3.52 -10.57
CA ASN A 9 -7.85 -3.87 -11.32
C ASN A 9 -8.10 -2.97 -12.56
N ASN A 10 -7.08 -2.77 -13.40
CA ASN A 10 -7.13 -1.88 -14.58
C ASN A 10 -7.48 -0.41 -14.27
N SER A 11 -7.35 0.01 -13.02
CA SER A 11 -7.55 1.39 -12.60
C SER A 11 -6.32 1.89 -11.84
N GLN A 12 -6.05 3.20 -11.90
CA GLN A 12 -5.09 3.81 -11.00
C GLN A 12 -5.79 4.20 -9.70
N ILE A 13 -5.20 3.79 -8.58
CA ILE A 13 -5.65 4.17 -7.25
C ILE A 13 -4.58 5.04 -6.60
N THR A 14 -5.01 5.97 -5.76
CA THR A 14 -4.09 6.86 -5.03
C THR A 14 -3.80 6.29 -3.66
N VAL A 15 -2.52 6.19 -3.32
CA VAL A 15 -2.02 5.70 -2.04
C VAL A 15 -1.31 6.85 -1.33
N THR A 16 -1.81 7.18 -0.15
CA THR A 16 -1.22 8.18 0.73
C THR A 16 -0.59 7.49 1.94
N PRO A 17 0.75 7.43 2.05
CA PRO A 17 1.40 6.90 3.23
C PRO A 17 1.12 7.78 4.45
N LEU A 18 0.51 7.19 5.49
CA LEU A 18 0.25 7.86 6.77
C LEU A 18 1.28 7.50 7.84
N GLY A 19 1.98 6.37 7.66
CA GLY A 19 3.06 5.91 8.52
C GLY A 19 3.90 4.85 7.83
N LYS A 20 4.81 4.19 8.56
CA LYS A 20 5.67 3.14 8.00
C LYS A 20 4.90 1.92 7.51
N CYS A 21 3.83 1.56 8.22
CA CYS A 21 3.02 0.37 7.94
C CYS A 21 1.55 0.72 7.65
N LEU A 22 1.20 2.01 7.53
CA LEU A 22 -0.17 2.49 7.39
C LEU A 22 -0.31 3.37 6.15
N PHE A 23 -1.23 2.99 5.27
CA PHE A 23 -1.47 3.64 3.99
C PHE A 23 -2.95 3.90 3.82
N LYS A 24 -3.31 5.10 3.39
CA LYS A 24 -4.67 5.41 2.95
C LYS A 24 -4.77 5.16 1.46
N VAL A 25 -5.70 4.34 1.05
CA VAL A 25 -5.92 3.95 -0.34
C VAL A 25 -7.26 4.50 -0.81
N GLU A 26 -7.24 5.23 -1.92
CA GLU A 26 -8.40 5.83 -2.54
C GLU A 26 -8.69 5.10 -3.86
N ILE A 27 -9.76 4.32 -3.85
CA ILE A 27 -10.26 3.51 -4.97
C ILE A 27 -11.50 4.22 -5.54
N PRO A 28 -11.84 4.08 -6.83
CA PRO A 28 -13.09 4.61 -7.36
C PRO A 28 -14.31 4.20 -6.52
N GLY A 29 -14.90 5.16 -5.81
CA GLY A 29 -16.10 4.95 -4.98
C GLY A 29 -15.84 4.48 -3.54
N LYS A 30 -14.60 4.20 -3.12
CA LYS A 30 -14.28 3.77 -1.74
C LYS A 30 -12.94 4.33 -1.28
N LYS A 31 -12.85 4.67 0.01
CA LYS A 31 -11.57 4.94 0.68
C LYS A 31 -11.37 3.89 1.74
N LEU A 32 -10.18 3.32 1.81
CA LEU A 32 -9.81 2.35 2.82
C LEU A 32 -8.46 2.69 3.43
N LEU A 33 -8.25 2.23 4.66
CA LEU A 33 -6.96 2.30 5.33
C LEU A 33 -6.37 0.90 5.29
N LEU A 34 -5.18 0.77 4.73
CA LEU A 34 -4.44 -0.46 4.61
C LEU A 34 -3.30 -0.46 5.63
N LEU A 35 -3.22 -1.53 6.41
CA LEU A 35 -2.29 -1.65 7.51
C LEU A 35 -1.54 -2.99 7.41
N LEU A 36 -0.21 -2.90 7.34
CA LEU A 36 0.66 -4.08 7.42
C LEU A 36 0.72 -4.53 8.87
N LYS A 37 0.27 -5.75 9.14
CA LYS A 37 0.36 -6.41 10.45
C LYS A 37 0.87 -7.82 10.26
N GLN A 38 1.50 -8.33 11.31
CA GLN A 38 1.83 -9.73 11.41
C GLN A 38 0.60 -10.51 11.88
N ASP A 39 0.29 -11.62 11.23
CA ASP A 39 -0.76 -12.54 11.69
C ASP A 39 -0.25 -13.43 12.85
N ASN A 40 -1.10 -14.34 13.35
CA ASN A 40 -0.76 -15.20 14.49
C ASN A 40 0.38 -16.20 14.19
N GLU A 41 0.62 -16.50 12.91
CA GLU A 41 1.65 -17.41 12.41
C GLU A 41 2.97 -16.68 12.13
N GLY A 42 3.00 -15.35 12.29
CA GLY A 42 4.21 -14.56 12.12
C GLY A 42 4.44 -14.05 10.70
N ALA A 43 3.47 -14.14 9.78
CA ALA A 43 3.59 -13.62 8.43
C ALA A 43 3.01 -12.20 8.32
N ASP A 44 3.66 -11.36 7.50
CA ASP A 44 3.20 -10.01 7.24
C ASP A 44 2.05 -10.01 6.22
N HIS A 45 0.91 -9.46 6.61
CA HIS A 45 -0.31 -9.40 5.81
C HIS A 45 -0.88 -7.98 5.78
N TRP A 46 -1.54 -7.66 4.67
CA TRP A 46 -2.15 -6.35 4.46
C TRP A 46 -3.63 -6.40 4.80
N PHE A 47 -4.01 -5.73 5.89
CA PHE A 47 -5.38 -5.70 6.40
C PHE A 47 -6.04 -4.36 6.12
N GLU A 48 -7.35 -4.36 5.88
CA GLU A 48 -8.15 -3.14 5.98
C GLU A 48 -8.32 -2.78 7.46
N ASP A 49 -8.16 -1.51 7.81
CA ASP A 49 -8.37 -1.02 9.18
C ASP A 49 -9.79 -1.35 9.66
N GLY A 50 -9.88 -1.97 10.83
CA GLY A 50 -11.14 -2.45 11.38
C GLY A 50 -11.59 -3.83 10.87
N THR A 51 -10.77 -4.50 10.05
CA THR A 51 -11.00 -5.90 9.64
C THR A 51 -9.95 -6.83 10.24
N ASP A 52 -10.40 -8.01 10.68
CA ASP A 52 -9.52 -9.05 11.23
C ASP A 52 -9.00 -10.04 10.17
N ASN A 53 -9.44 -9.90 8.91
CA ASN A 53 -9.06 -10.79 7.83
C ASN A 53 -8.54 -10.03 6.62
N GLU A 54 -7.43 -10.51 6.08
CA GLU A 54 -6.98 -10.10 4.76
C GLU A 54 -7.98 -10.56 3.70
N THR A 55 -8.39 -9.65 2.83
CA THR A 55 -9.22 -9.95 1.67
C THR A 55 -8.35 -10.07 0.43
N THR A 56 -8.89 -10.68 -0.64
CA THR A 56 -8.21 -10.70 -1.94
C THR A 56 -7.89 -9.29 -2.44
N GLU A 57 -8.76 -8.32 -2.14
CA GLU A 57 -8.56 -6.90 -2.51
C GLU A 57 -7.40 -6.27 -1.73
N THR A 58 -7.38 -6.41 -0.39
CA THR A 58 -6.32 -5.82 0.45
C THR A 58 -4.95 -6.43 0.16
N ARG A 59 -4.89 -7.76 -0.09
CA ARG A 59 -3.67 -8.45 -0.52
C ARG A 59 -3.14 -7.92 -1.84
N ALA A 60 -4.02 -7.76 -2.84
CA ALA A 60 -3.63 -7.29 -4.16
C ALA A 60 -3.15 -5.83 -4.14
N ILE A 61 -3.82 -4.96 -3.39
CA ILE A 61 -3.39 -3.57 -3.18
C ILE A 61 -2.05 -3.53 -2.45
N GLY A 62 -1.91 -4.28 -1.36
CA GLY A 62 -0.67 -4.36 -0.58
C GLY A 62 0.52 -4.83 -1.42
N THR A 63 0.33 -5.90 -2.20
CA THR A 63 1.35 -6.38 -3.16
C THR A 63 1.77 -5.31 -4.17
N ALA A 64 0.82 -4.50 -4.66
CA ALA A 64 1.12 -3.41 -5.59
C ALA A 64 1.87 -2.25 -4.89
N ILE A 65 1.57 -1.96 -3.62
CA ILE A 65 2.35 -1.03 -2.78
C ILE A 65 3.77 -1.55 -2.57
N ASP A 66 3.95 -2.80 -2.16
CA ASP A 66 5.27 -3.42 -1.97
C ASP A 66 6.10 -3.37 -3.26
N ASN A 67 5.51 -3.70 -4.40
CA ASN A 67 6.19 -3.60 -5.69
C ASN A 67 6.59 -2.16 -6.04
N TYR A 68 5.75 -1.18 -5.73
CA TYR A 68 6.08 0.24 -5.93
C TYR A 68 7.24 0.65 -5.01
N MET A 69 7.17 0.30 -3.73
CA MET A 69 8.20 0.63 -2.75
C MET A 69 9.52 -0.06 -3.03
N ALA A 70 9.52 -1.34 -3.41
CA ALA A 70 10.72 -2.07 -3.80
C ALA A 70 11.40 -1.45 -5.02
N LYS A 71 10.61 -1.00 -6.02
CA LYS A 71 11.14 -0.22 -7.15
C LYS A 71 11.73 1.10 -6.68
N TYR A 72 11.06 1.83 -5.78
CA TYR A 72 11.53 3.12 -5.30
C TYR A 72 12.75 3.04 -4.38
N ASP A 73 12.87 1.97 -3.60
CA ASP A 73 14.00 1.66 -2.72
C ASP A 73 15.22 1.19 -3.54
N SER A 74 14.99 0.48 -4.64
CA SER A 74 16.04 0.01 -5.57
C SER A 74 16.47 1.07 -6.59
N LEU A 75 15.73 2.17 -6.73
CA LEU A 75 16.15 3.31 -7.54
C LEU A 75 17.10 4.16 -6.69
N PRO A 76 18.26 4.62 -7.23
CA PRO A 76 18.96 5.71 -6.57
C PRO A 76 17.95 6.84 -6.46
N MET A 77 17.65 7.27 -5.23
CA MET A 77 16.76 8.41 -5.01
C MET A 77 17.20 9.51 -5.98
N PRO A 78 16.35 10.02 -6.88
CA PRO A 78 16.72 11.21 -7.62
C PRO A 78 17.00 12.27 -6.56
N ASP A 79 18.24 12.78 -6.57
CA ASP A 79 18.67 13.84 -5.68
C ASP A 79 17.55 14.90 -5.62
N PRO A 80 17.01 15.22 -4.44
CA PRO A 80 15.89 16.17 -4.32
C PRO A 80 16.29 17.62 -4.69
N TYR A 81 17.46 17.82 -5.30
CA TYR A 81 18.05 19.08 -5.72
C TYR A 81 18.78 18.94 -7.06
N TYR A 82 18.08 18.62 -8.15
CA TYR A 82 18.50 19.03 -9.50
C TYR A 82 17.31 19.21 -10.44
#